data_AF-A0A1M5VGL7-F1
#
_entry.id   AF-A0A1M5VGL7-F1
#
_cell.length_a   1.000
_cell.length_b   1.000
_cell.length_c   1.000
_cell.angle_alpha   90.00
_cell.angle_beta   90.00
_cell.angle_gamma   90.00
#
_symmetry.space_group_name_H-M   'P 1'
#
loop_
_entity.id
_entity.type
_entity.pdbx_description
1 polymer ?
#
loop_
_entity_poly.entity_id
_entity_poly.type
_entity_poly.pdbx_seq_one_letter_code
_entity_poly.pdbx_strand_id
1 'polypeptide(L)'
;MDDELLQVIKDFLNMGHVDNIVAMFHRGACPFGWTGAILDDERLTVRLGVAVVFEELQRRRAERMGSAISSLMPLLASEHAYLRGDAITVLGFIATPEALELIRAQADDPHPLVREIVADILTEQPDRGEQSGS
;
A
#
# COMPACT_ATOMS: atom_id res chain seq x y z
N MET A 1 -3.22 -15.54 18.37
CA MET A 1 -2.56 -14.37 19.02
C MET A 1 -2.41 -13.24 18.00
N ASP A 2 -1.98 -13.55 16.78
CA ASP A 2 -1.80 -12.54 15.72
C ASP A 2 -3.12 -11.87 15.26
N ASP A 3 -4.23 -12.61 15.25
CA ASP A 3 -5.54 -12.08 14.84
C ASP A 3 -6.08 -10.97 15.78
N GLU A 4 -5.80 -11.06 17.08
CA GLU A 4 -6.22 -10.05 18.06
C GLU A 4 -5.45 -8.75 17.85
N LEU A 5 -4.13 -8.84 17.64
CA LEU A 5 -3.31 -7.68 17.33
C LEU A 5 -3.69 -7.05 15.98
N LEU A 6 -3.98 -7.88 14.98
CA LEU A 6 -4.49 -7.42 13.68
C LEU A 6 -5.80 -6.64 13.85
N GLN A 7 -6.73 -7.13 14.68
CA GLN A 7 -7.97 -6.41 14.96
C GLN A 7 -7.71 -5.07 15.67
N VAL A 8 -6.82 -5.05 16.67
CA VAL A 8 -6.45 -3.80 17.37
C VAL A 8 -5.87 -2.78 16.39
N ILE A 9 -5.00 -3.20 15.47
CA ILE A 9 -4.45 -2.32 14.44
C ILE A 9 -5.57 -1.75 13.56
N LYS A 10 -6.47 -2.61 13.07
CA LYS A 10 -7.61 -2.19 12.26
C LYS A 10 -8.50 -1.19 13.01
N ASP A 11 -8.76 -1.41 14.29
CA ASP A 11 -9.59 -0.51 15.09
C ASP A 11 -8.91 0.85 15.33
N PHE A 12 -7.60 0.88 15.54
CA PHE A 12 -6.84 2.12 15.64
C PHE A 12 -6.87 2.91 14.34
N LEU A 13 -6.74 2.25 13.18
CA LEU A 13 -6.90 2.89 11.88
C LEU A 13 -8.31 3.44 11.69
N ASN A 14 -9.33 2.67 12.07
CA ASN A 14 -10.72 3.12 12.02
C ASN A 14 -10.98 4.36 12.90
N MET A 15 -10.26 4.50 14.02
CA MET A 15 -10.31 5.67 14.91
C MET A 15 -9.43 6.85 14.44
N GLY A 16 -8.70 6.70 13.34
CA GLY A 16 -7.79 7.73 12.81
C GLY A 16 -6.46 7.85 13.58
N HIS A 17 -6.10 6.85 14.39
CA HIS A 17 -4.86 6.83 15.18
C HIS A 17 -3.62 6.42 14.34
N VAL A 18 -3.41 7.08 13.21
CA VAL A 18 -2.33 6.81 12.25
C VAL A 18 -0.96 6.88 12.89
N ASP A 19 -0.69 7.91 13.71
CA ASP A 19 0.62 8.09 14.37
C ASP A 19 1.00 6.90 15.28
N ASN A 20 0.01 6.31 15.96
CA ASN A 20 0.23 5.13 16.79
C ASN A 20 0.65 3.93 15.93
N ILE A 21 0.02 3.76 14.77
CA ILE A 21 0.35 2.68 13.84
C ILE A 21 1.73 2.90 13.21
N VAL A 22 2.06 4.11 12.77
CA VAL A 22 3.40 4.46 12.26
C VAL A 22 4.47 4.16 13.32
N ALA A 23 4.21 4.50 14.58
CA ALA A 23 5.12 4.18 15.69
C ALA A 23 5.28 2.66 15.90
N MET A 24 4.22 1.86 15.73
CA MET A 24 4.30 0.40 15.78
C MET A 24 5.16 -0.18 14.66
N PHE A 25 5.01 0.31 13.43
CA PHE A 25 5.87 -0.09 12.29
C PHE A 25 7.35 0.19 12.57
N HIS A 26 7.67 1.37 13.11
CA HIS A 26 9.06 1.73 13.46
C HIS A 26 9.66 0.83 14.55
N ARG A 27 8.84 0.36 15.50
CA ARG A 27 9.27 -0.54 16.58
C ARG A 27 9.31 -2.02 16.15
N GLY A 28 8.95 -2.33 14.91
CA GLY A 28 8.83 -3.70 14.41
C GLY A 28 7.65 -4.48 15.01
N ALA A 29 6.71 -3.79 15.66
CA ALA A 29 5.54 -4.41 16.30
C ALA A 29 4.38 -4.66 15.34
N CYS A 30 4.40 -4.06 14.14
CA CYS A 30 3.46 -4.31 13.06
C CYS A 30 4.22 -4.87 11.85
N PRO A 31 4.01 -6.15 11.46
CA PRO A 31 4.64 -6.71 10.28
C PRO A 31 4.08 -6.05 9.00
N PHE A 32 4.95 -5.58 8.12
CA PHE A 32 4.57 -5.18 6.76
C PHE A 32 3.85 -6.30 5.99
N GLY A 33 4.07 -7.57 6.34
CA GLY A 33 3.35 -8.70 5.78
C GLY A 33 1.85 -8.76 6.12
N TRP A 34 1.35 -7.92 7.03
CA TRP A 34 -0.08 -7.84 7.35
C TRP A 34 -0.82 -6.78 6.54
N THR A 35 -0.13 -5.95 5.75
CA THR A 35 -0.75 -4.86 5.02
C THR A 35 -1.90 -5.32 4.14
N GLY A 36 -1.75 -6.42 3.40
CA GLY A 36 -2.85 -7.02 2.63
C GLY A 36 -4.06 -7.42 3.47
N ALA A 37 -3.84 -8.05 4.63
CA ALA A 37 -4.92 -8.47 5.53
C ALA A 37 -5.62 -7.29 6.23
N ILE A 38 -4.92 -6.15 6.39
CA ILE A 38 -5.51 -4.90 6.89
C ILE A 38 -6.34 -4.23 5.80
N LEU A 39 -5.87 -4.22 4.55
CA LEU A 39 -6.61 -3.68 3.41
C LEU A 39 -7.85 -4.50 3.06
N ASP A 40 -7.85 -5.81 3.30
CA ASP A 40 -9.04 -6.68 3.20
C ASP A 40 -10.00 -6.47 4.40
N ASP A 41 -10.31 -5.22 4.71
CA ASP A 41 -11.28 -4.81 5.71
C ASP A 41 -12.42 -4.05 5.02
N GLU A 42 -13.66 -4.37 5.40
CA GLU A 42 -14.85 -3.75 4.81
C GLU A 42 -14.92 -2.25 5.08
N ARG A 43 -14.34 -1.79 6.19
CA ARG A 43 -14.38 -0.39 6.63
C ARG A 43 -13.44 0.45 5.79
N LEU A 44 -14.01 1.36 5.00
CA LEU A 44 -13.26 2.32 4.18
C LEU A 44 -12.24 3.13 5.01
N THR A 45 -12.59 3.51 6.23
CA THR A 45 -11.72 4.24 7.17
C THR A 45 -10.43 3.48 7.50
N VAL A 46 -10.49 2.16 7.63
CA VAL A 46 -9.30 1.31 7.85
C VAL A 46 -8.39 1.38 6.64
N ARG A 47 -8.95 1.20 5.44
CA ARG A 47 -8.18 1.19 4.18
C ARG A 47 -7.54 2.53 3.88
N LEU A 48 -8.28 3.63 4.06
CA LEU A 48 -7.73 4.98 3.98
C LEU A 48 -6.62 5.20 5.01
N GLY A 49 -6.81 4.69 6.24
CA GLY A 49 -5.78 4.72 7.27
C GLY A 49 -4.48 4.06 6.82
N VAL A 50 -4.53 2.93 6.11
CA VAL A 50 -3.33 2.27 5.56
C VAL A 50 -2.62 3.17 4.55
N ALA A 51 -3.36 3.81 3.63
CA ALA A 51 -2.76 4.74 2.67
C ALA A 51 -2.01 5.88 3.37
N VAL A 52 -2.63 6.51 4.38
CA VAL A 52 -2.00 7.60 5.16
C VAL A 52 -0.78 7.10 5.94
N VAL A 53 -0.83 5.88 6.52
CA VAL A 53 0.35 5.27 7.16
C VAL A 53 1.49 5.13 6.17
N PHE A 54 1.25 4.58 4.97
CA PHE A 54 2.30 4.38 3.98
C PHE A 54 2.85 5.68 3.40
N GLU A 55 2.00 6.69 3.22
CA GLU A 55 2.44 8.04 2.85
C GLU A 55 3.39 8.62 3.93
N GLU A 56 3.04 8.50 5.21
CA GLU A 56 3.87 8.96 6.32
C GLU A 56 5.20 8.20 6.39
N LEU A 57 5.16 6.87 6.22
CA LEU A 57 6.36 6.03 6.17
C LEU A 57 7.27 6.42 5.00
N GLN A 58 6.71 6.70 3.83
CA GLN A 58 7.46 7.19 2.67
C GLN A 58 8.11 8.54 2.97
N ARG A 59 7.35 9.50 3.52
CA ARG A 59 7.86 10.83 3.91
C ARG A 59 9.00 10.73 4.93
N ARG A 60 8.95 9.75 5.83
CA ARG A 60 10.00 9.45 6.82
C ARG A 60 11.15 8.58 6.29
N ARG A 61 11.09 8.15 5.03
CA ARG A 61 12.05 7.21 4.40
C ARG A 61 12.23 5.94 5.22
N ALA A 62 11.12 5.38 5.71
CA ALA A 62 11.14 4.16 6.49
C ALA A 62 11.75 3.00 5.67
N GLU A 63 12.77 2.38 6.25
CA GLU A 63 13.36 1.18 5.66
C GLU A 63 12.34 0.03 5.71
N ARG A 64 12.44 -0.91 4.76
CA ARG A 64 11.64 -2.16 4.71
C ARG A 64 10.18 -2.04 4.27
N MET A 65 9.71 -0.88 3.78
CA MET A 65 8.37 -0.76 3.21
C MET A 65 8.09 -1.81 2.10
N GLY A 66 9.12 -2.15 1.31
CA GLY A 66 9.05 -3.21 0.29
C GLY A 66 8.66 -4.59 0.83
N SER A 67 8.82 -4.87 2.13
CA SER A 67 8.36 -6.12 2.74
C SER A 67 6.83 -6.28 2.75
N ALA A 68 6.07 -5.22 2.42
CA ALA A 68 4.61 -5.31 2.27
C ALA A 68 4.18 -5.91 0.93
N ILE A 69 5.04 -5.88 -0.10
CA ILE A 69 4.69 -6.25 -1.49
C ILE A 69 4.05 -7.63 -1.57
N SER A 70 4.65 -8.65 -0.95
CA SER A 70 4.12 -10.02 -1.00
C SER A 70 2.71 -10.15 -0.41
N SER A 71 2.35 -9.30 0.57
CA SER A 71 1.00 -9.29 1.14
C SER A 71 -0.03 -8.58 0.25
N LEU A 72 0.42 -7.69 -0.62
CA LEU A 72 -0.44 -6.91 -1.52
C LEU A 72 -0.78 -7.68 -2.81
N MET A 73 0.09 -8.59 -3.24
CA MET A 73 -0.08 -9.35 -4.49
C MET A 73 -1.45 -10.04 -4.63
N PRO A 74 -2.00 -10.72 -3.60
CA PRO A 74 -3.33 -11.34 -3.71
C PRO A 74 -4.44 -10.31 -3.99
N LEU A 75 -4.32 -9.08 -3.46
CA LEU A 75 -5.33 -8.04 -3.64
C LEU A 75 -5.37 -7.49 -5.06
N LEU A 76 -4.25 -7.53 -5.80
CA LEU A 76 -4.21 -7.15 -7.22
C LEU A 76 -5.08 -8.07 -8.10
N ALA A 77 -5.39 -9.27 -7.63
CA ALA A 77 -6.28 -10.21 -8.32
C ALA A 77 -7.70 -10.24 -7.73
N SER A 78 -8.03 -9.34 -6.80
CA SER A 78 -9.34 -9.32 -6.15
C SER A 78 -10.46 -9.07 -7.15
N GLU A 79 -11.62 -9.71 -6.94
CA GLU A 79 -12.85 -9.41 -7.69
C GLU A 79 -13.33 -7.97 -7.43
N HIS A 80 -12.95 -7.41 -6.29
CA HIS A 80 -13.32 -6.06 -5.87
C HIS A 80 -12.33 -5.03 -6.40
N ALA A 81 -12.79 -4.19 -7.32
CA ALA A 81 -11.97 -3.13 -7.91
C ALA A 81 -11.40 -2.14 -6.88
N TYR A 82 -12.13 -1.87 -5.79
CA TYR A 82 -11.63 -0.99 -4.73
C TYR A 82 -10.41 -1.60 -4.00
N LEU A 83 -10.37 -2.91 -3.77
CA LEU A 83 -9.21 -3.57 -3.15
C LEU A 83 -7.99 -3.56 -4.07
N ARG A 84 -8.21 -3.73 -5.39
CA ARG A 84 -7.13 -3.59 -6.38
C ARG A 84 -6.56 -2.17 -6.35
N GLY A 85 -7.44 -1.16 -6.39
CA GLY A 85 -7.06 0.25 -6.29
C GLY A 85 -6.27 0.58 -5.01
N ASP A 86 -6.78 0.17 -3.85
CA ASP A 86 -6.12 0.40 -2.56
C ASP A 86 -4.73 -0.26 -2.50
N ALA A 87 -4.58 -1.49 -3.04
CA ALA A 87 -3.29 -2.16 -3.12
C ALA A 87 -2.30 -1.43 -4.06
N ILE A 88 -2.77 -0.95 -5.20
CA ILE A 88 -1.98 -0.16 -6.16
C ILE A 88 -1.52 1.16 -5.52
N THR A 89 -2.39 1.84 -4.78
CA THR A 89 -2.04 3.05 -4.03
C THR A 89 -0.90 2.79 -3.04
N VAL A 90 -0.97 1.70 -2.27
CA VAL A 90 0.09 1.34 -1.33
C VAL A 90 1.40 0.99 -2.06
N LEU A 91 1.35 0.26 -3.18
CA LEU A 91 2.53 0.01 -4.02
C LEU A 91 3.15 1.32 -4.53
N GLY A 92 2.32 2.32 -4.85
CA GLY A 92 2.76 3.66 -5.24
C GLY A 92 3.59 4.37 -4.16
N PHE A 93 3.20 4.22 -2.88
CA PHE A 93 4.01 4.74 -1.78
C PHE A 93 5.31 3.95 -1.55
N ILE A 94 5.31 2.64 -1.82
CA ILE A 94 6.51 1.80 -1.73
C ILE A 94 7.54 2.21 -2.80
N ALA A 95 7.10 2.51 -4.02
CA ALA A 95 7.90 3.09 -5.11
C ALA A 95 9.23 2.38 -5.45
N THR A 96 9.37 1.10 -5.08
CA THR A 96 10.50 0.25 -5.51
C THR A 96 10.30 -0.20 -6.96
N PRO A 97 11.36 -0.58 -7.70
CA PRO A 97 11.22 -1.12 -9.05
C PRO A 97 10.19 -2.26 -9.17
N GLU A 98 10.22 -3.23 -8.24
CA GLU A 98 9.25 -4.34 -8.18
C GLU A 98 7.80 -3.83 -8.01
N ALA A 99 7.58 -2.87 -7.10
CA ALA A 99 6.26 -2.27 -6.90
C ALA A 99 5.75 -1.54 -8.16
N LEU A 100 6.62 -0.82 -8.86
CA LEU A 100 6.26 -0.12 -10.10
C LEU A 100 5.96 -1.10 -11.25
N GLU A 101 6.68 -2.22 -11.36
CA GLU A 101 6.35 -3.29 -12.31
C GLU A 101 4.96 -3.88 -12.05
N LEU A 102 4.62 -4.13 -10.79
CA LEU A 102 3.28 -4.59 -10.40
C LEU A 102 2.20 -3.57 -10.75
N ILE A 103 2.44 -2.27 -10.53
CA ILE A 103 1.50 -1.20 -10.90
C ILE A 103 1.29 -1.16 -12.43
N ARG A 104 2.37 -1.23 -13.22
CA ARG A 104 2.27 -1.24 -14.70
C ARG A 104 1.47 -2.43 -15.22
N ALA A 105 1.58 -3.59 -14.57
CA ALA A 105 0.80 -4.77 -14.94
C ALA A 105 -0.72 -4.58 -14.78
N GLN A 106 -1.17 -3.52 -14.09
CA GLN A 106 -2.59 -3.17 -13.89
C GLN A 106 -3.09 -2.08 -14.86
N ALA A 107 -2.28 -1.64 -15.84
CA ALA A 107 -2.65 -0.55 -16.76
C ALA A 107 -3.91 -0.83 -17.59
N ASP A 108 -4.17 -2.09 -17.91
CA ASP A 108 -5.33 -2.54 -18.68
C ASP A 108 -6.44 -3.13 -17.79
N ASP A 109 -6.49 -2.78 -16.50
CA ASP A 109 -7.52 -3.26 -15.58
C ASP A 109 -8.94 -3.02 -16.14
N PRO A 110 -9.87 -3.98 -16.02
CA PRO A 110 -11.23 -3.82 -16.55
C PRO A 110 -11.97 -2.61 -15.94
N HIS A 111 -11.67 -2.25 -14.70
CA HIS A 111 -12.34 -1.17 -14.00
C HIS A 111 -11.67 0.20 -14.28
N PRO A 112 -12.42 1.22 -14.76
CA PRO A 112 -11.85 2.50 -15.15
C PRO A 112 -11.14 3.23 -14.01
N LEU A 113 -11.69 3.22 -12.79
CA LEU A 113 -11.01 3.84 -11.64
C LEU A 113 -9.66 3.21 -11.32
N VAL A 114 -9.48 1.91 -11.57
CA VAL A 114 -8.19 1.26 -11.31
C VAL A 114 -7.15 1.75 -12.31
N ARG A 115 -7.54 1.86 -13.59
CA ARG A 115 -6.66 2.42 -14.64
C ARG A 115 -6.29 3.88 -14.36
N GLU A 116 -7.22 4.67 -13.84
CA GLU A 116 -6.98 6.05 -13.41
C GLU A 116 -5.91 6.12 -12.31
N ILE A 117 -6.07 5.32 -11.25
CA ILE A 117 -5.08 5.25 -10.15
C ILE A 117 -3.69 4.84 -10.70
N VAL A 118 -3.63 3.85 -11.59
CA VAL A 118 -2.37 3.43 -12.22
C VAL A 118 -1.72 4.58 -13.00
N ALA A 119 -2.51 5.28 -13.83
CA ALA A 119 -2.02 6.38 -14.64
C ALA A 119 -1.52 7.55 -13.78
N ASP A 120 -2.24 7.89 -12.72
CA ASP A 120 -1.89 8.97 -11.78
C ASP A 120 -0.54 8.68 -11.11
N ILE A 121 -0.39 7.48 -10.52
CA ILE A 121 0.84 7.08 -9.83
C ILE A 121 2.04 7.07 -10.78
N LEU A 122 1.90 6.51 -11.99
CA LEU A 122 2.99 6.45 -12.96
C LEU A 122 3.35 7.84 -13.53
N THR A 123 2.41 8.77 -13.54
CA THR A 123 2.67 10.17 -13.94
C THR A 123 3.47 10.91 -12.85
N GLU A 124 3.16 10.67 -11.58
CA GLU A 124 3.87 11.27 -10.43
C GLU A 124 5.24 10.63 -10.17
N GLN A 125 5.43 9.38 -10.57
CA GLN A 125 6.66 8.61 -10.45
C GLN A 125 7.25 8.31 -11.84
N PRO A 126 7.65 9.32 -12.63
CA PRO A 126 8.27 9.05 -13.92
C PRO A 126 9.50 8.18 -13.69
N ASP A 127 9.64 7.16 -14.54
CA ASP A 127 10.74 6.20 -14.53
C ASP A 127 12.06 6.91 -14.19
N ARG A 128 12.66 6.60 -13.04
CA ARG A 128 14.05 6.98 -12.74
C ARG A 128 15.02 6.10 -13.54
N GLY A 129 14.69 5.87 -14.80
CA GLY A 129 15.28 4.91 -15.71
C GLY A 129 16.03 5.55 -16.87
N GLU A 130 16.51 6.80 -16.77
CA GLU A 130 17.50 7.36 -17.71
C GLU A 130 18.47 8.31 -17.00
N GLN A 131 19.31 7.77 -16.11
CA GLN A 131 20.61 8.38 -15.77
C GLN A 131 21.69 7.28 -15.79
N SER A 132 21.96 6.80 -16.99
CA SER A 132 23.19 6.09 -17.34
C SER A 132 23.45 6.35 -18.82
N GLY A 133 24.24 7.39 -19.12
CA GLY A 133 24.74 7.62 -20.47
C GLY A 133 24.84 9.08 -20.90
N SER A 134 25.87 9.78 -20.43
CA SER A 134 26.81 10.58 -21.26
C SER A 134 27.93 11.14 -20.38
#